data_AF-A0A2V8S3F2-F1
#
_entry.id   AF-A0A2V8S3F2-F1
#
_cell.length_a   1.000
_cell.length_b   1.000
_cell.length_c   1.000
_cell.angle_alpha   90.00
_cell.angle_beta   90.00
_cell.angle_gamma   90.00
#
_symmetry.space_group_name_H-M   'P 1'
#
loop_
_entity.id
_entity.type
_entity.pdbx_description
1 polymer ?
#
loop_
_entity_poly.entity_id
_entity_poly.type
_entity_poly.pdbx_seq_one_letter_code
_entity_poly.pdbx_strand_id
1 'polypeptide(L)'
;MVCLALAEGSIQLVPDGTIFFHIALVILMVYVLNTTLFRPINRILAEREARARSGRGAAHDILKDVEANLTRYEEGLRAARTEGYRMLEQERAEALQARQNLLTQVRAEAEQLIAKERSAISTQTEQARATLQHDAQRIAAEISAQILHRSVGA
;
A
#
# COMPACT_ATOMS: atom_id res chain seq x y z
N MET A 1 -14.02 98.85 -24.20
CA MET A 1 -14.88 99.24 -23.07
C MET A 1 -15.65 97.99 -22.68
N VAL A 2 -15.35 97.26 -21.61
CA VAL A 2 -14.92 97.69 -20.28
C VAL A 2 -13.98 96.62 -19.71
N CYS A 3 -12.70 96.98 -19.57
CA CYS A 3 -11.85 96.46 -18.51
C CYS A 3 -12.13 97.28 -17.24
N LEU A 4 -11.82 96.70 -16.09
CA LEU A 4 -11.89 97.23 -14.71
C LEU A 4 -13.25 97.14 -14.01
N ALA A 5 -13.38 96.09 -13.20
CA ALA A 5 -13.61 96.28 -11.76
C ALA A 5 -13.02 95.06 -11.03
N LEU A 6 -11.71 95.12 -10.79
CA LEU A 6 -11.07 94.28 -9.78
C LEU A 6 -11.66 94.64 -8.41
N ALA A 7 -11.95 93.59 -7.65
CA ALA A 7 -11.74 93.54 -6.20
C ALA A 7 -12.11 94.80 -5.40
N GLU A 8 -13.37 94.89 -4.98
CA GLU A 8 -13.68 95.47 -3.67
C GLU A 8 -14.21 94.37 -2.77
N GLY A 9 -13.42 94.05 -1.75
CA GLY A 9 -13.87 93.24 -0.64
C GLY A 9 -14.93 94.01 0.14
N SER A 10 -16.16 93.51 0.09
CA SER A 10 -17.07 93.62 1.23
C SER A 10 -17.21 92.20 1.76
N ILE A 11 -16.52 91.91 2.87
CA ILE A 11 -16.82 90.73 3.67
C ILE A 11 -18.17 91.02 4.32
N GLN A 12 -19.25 90.69 3.60
CA GLN A 12 -20.59 90.62 4.15
C GLN A 12 -20.61 89.45 5.13
N LEU A 13 -20.32 89.77 6.39
CA LEU A 13 -20.47 88.87 7.54
C LEU A 13 -21.95 88.75 7.97
N VAL A 14 -22.86 88.75 7.00
CA VAL A 14 -24.30 88.54 7.21
C VAL A 14 -24.64 87.20 6.56
N PRO A 15 -25.18 86.23 7.31
CA PRO A 15 -25.55 84.95 6.76
C PRO A 15 -26.81 85.11 5.91
N ASP A 16 -26.63 85.54 4.67
CA ASP A 16 -27.70 85.55 3.68
C ASP A 16 -28.00 84.12 3.21
N GLY A 17 -29.25 83.90 2.77
CA GLY A 17 -29.76 82.57 2.35
C GLY A 17 -28.96 81.88 1.24
N THR A 18 -28.00 82.60 0.63
CA THR A 18 -26.99 82.06 -0.27
C THR A 18 -26.11 80.99 0.40
N ILE A 19 -25.85 81.04 1.70
CA ILE A 19 -25.08 79.98 2.40
C ILE A 19 -25.79 78.62 2.29
N PHE A 20 -27.11 78.59 2.49
CA PHE A 20 -27.89 77.36 2.32
C PHE A 20 -27.85 76.84 0.89
N PHE A 21 -27.87 77.74 -0.10
CA PHE A 21 -27.70 77.39 -1.50
C PHE A 21 -26.30 76.81 -1.80
N HIS A 22 -25.23 77.42 -1.28
CA HIS A 22 -23.87 76.90 -1.44
C HIS A 22 -23.70 75.54 -0.73
N ILE A 23 -24.28 75.34 0.46
CA ILE A 23 -24.28 74.05 1.16
C ILE A 23 -25.00 72.99 0.31
N ALA A 24 -26.18 73.30 -0.24
CA ALA A 24 -26.92 72.39 -1.10
C ALA A 24 -26.11 72.02 -2.36
N LEU A 25 -25.42 72.99 -2.97
CA LEU A 25 -24.54 72.76 -4.11
C LEU A 25 -23.36 71.84 -3.75
N VAL A 26 -22.71 72.05 -2.59
CA VAL A 26 -21.60 71.21 -2.13
C VAL A 26 -22.10 69.79 -1.84
N ILE A 27 -23.26 69.63 -1.20
CA ILE A 27 -23.85 68.31 -0.97
C ILE A 27 -24.16 67.61 -2.30
N LEU A 28 -24.73 68.32 -3.27
CA LEU A 28 -25.00 67.79 -4.61
C LEU A 28 -23.71 67.37 -5.31
N MET A 29 -22.66 68.21 -5.26
CA MET A 29 -21.34 67.93 -5.82
C MET A 29 -20.73 66.67 -5.18
N VAL A 30 -20.74 66.57 -3.86
CA VAL A 30 -20.24 65.40 -3.11
C VAL A 30 -21.04 64.16 -3.50
N TYR A 31 -22.36 64.27 -3.64
CA TYR A 31 -23.21 63.15 -4.05
C TYR A 31 -22.84 62.66 -5.47
N VAL A 32 -22.72 63.57 -6.43
CA VAL A 32 -22.33 63.27 -7.81
C VAL A 32 -20.94 62.66 -7.86
N LEU A 33 -19.97 63.22 -7.13
CA LEU A 33 -18.60 62.72 -7.08
C LEU A 33 -18.50 61.36 -6.39
N ASN A 34 -19.27 61.13 -5.32
CA ASN A 34 -19.33 59.86 -4.62
C ASN A 34 -19.87 58.74 -5.51
N THR A 35 -20.95 59.01 -6.26
CA THR A 35 -21.53 58.01 -7.17
C THR A 35 -20.68 57.78 -8.42
N THR A 36 -20.03 58.82 -8.95
CA THR A 36 -19.32 58.75 -10.23
C THR A 36 -17.87 58.31 -10.10
N LEU A 37 -17.20 58.62 -8.98
CA LEU A 37 -15.74 58.45 -8.83
C LEU A 37 -15.36 57.55 -7.65
N PHE A 38 -15.82 57.88 -6.44
CA PHE A 38 -15.37 57.16 -5.23
C PHE A 38 -15.88 55.72 -5.20
N ARG A 39 -17.15 55.48 -5.56
CA ARG A 39 -17.70 54.11 -5.67
C ARG A 39 -16.95 53.22 -6.67
N PRO A 40 -16.77 53.61 -7.95
CA PRO A 40 -16.09 52.75 -8.91
C PRO A 40 -14.61 52.54 -8.58
N ILE A 41 -13.91 53.56 -8.07
CA ILE A 41 -12.49 53.40 -7.67
C ILE A 41 -12.35 52.40 -6.53
N ASN A 42 -13.15 52.54 -5.46
CA ASN A 42 -13.09 51.61 -4.33
C ASN A 42 -13.46 50.19 -4.74
N ARG A 43 -14.41 50.02 -5.67
CA ARG A 43 -14.75 48.70 -6.22
C ARG A 43 -13.56 48.08 -6.96
N ILE A 44 -12.88 48.83 -7.81
CA ILE A 44 -11.71 48.32 -8.56
C ILE A 44 -10.55 47.97 -7.62
N LEU A 45 -10.30 48.77 -6.59
CA LEU A 45 -9.29 48.47 -5.57
C LEU A 45 -9.64 47.18 -4.81
N ALA A 46 -10.89 47.05 -4.36
CA ALA A 46 -11.38 45.85 -3.68
C ALA A 46 -11.29 44.60 -4.58
N GLU A 47 -11.65 44.71 -5.85
CA GLU A 47 -11.52 43.62 -6.81
C GLU A 47 -10.05 43.25 -7.07
N ARG A 48 -9.13 44.22 -7.17
CA ARG A 48 -7.69 43.94 -7.34
C ARG A 48 -7.12 43.24 -6.13
N GLU A 49 -7.43 43.70 -4.92
CA GLU A 49 -7.00 43.03 -3.70
C GLU A 49 -7.60 41.63 -3.56
N ALA A 50 -8.89 41.46 -3.89
CA ALA A 50 -9.56 40.17 -3.86
C ALA A 50 -8.90 39.18 -4.83
N ARG A 51 -8.60 39.59 -6.07
CA ARG A 51 -7.88 38.75 -7.06
C ARG A 51 -6.47 38.39 -6.59
N ALA A 52 -5.74 39.34 -6.00
CA ALA A 52 -4.40 39.10 -5.49
C ALA A 52 -4.38 38.18 -4.25
N ARG A 53 -5.43 38.23 -3.41
CA ARG A 53 -5.61 37.33 -2.28
C ARG A 53 -6.08 35.94 -2.74
N SER A 54 -7.04 35.87 -3.66
CA SER A 54 -7.58 34.61 -4.18
C SER A 54 -6.52 33.80 -4.94
N GLY A 55 -5.67 34.47 -5.74
CA GLY A 55 -4.58 33.80 -6.44
C GLY A 55 -3.56 33.16 -5.50
N ARG A 56 -3.24 33.82 -4.38
CA ARG A 56 -2.36 33.25 -3.34
C ARG A 56 -3.01 32.12 -2.56
N GLY A 57 -4.31 32.25 -2.22
CA GLY A 57 -5.08 31.18 -1.57
C GLY A 57 -5.15 29.93 -2.45
N ALA A 58 -5.56 30.09 -3.71
CA ALA A 58 -5.66 28.99 -4.65
C ALA A 58 -4.30 28.28 -4.89
N ALA A 59 -3.20 29.04 -4.99
CA ALA A 59 -1.87 28.44 -5.10
C ALA A 59 -1.47 27.63 -3.86
N HIS A 60 -1.81 28.12 -2.67
CA HIS A 60 -1.54 27.40 -1.41
C HIS A 60 -2.39 26.12 -1.30
N ASP A 61 -3.66 26.19 -1.67
CA ASP A 61 -4.58 25.04 -1.64
C ASP A 61 -4.13 23.96 -2.63
N ILE A 62 -3.73 24.35 -3.86
CA ILE A 62 -3.17 23.42 -4.84
C ILE A 62 -1.91 22.75 -4.31
N LEU A 63 -1.00 23.50 -3.67
CA LEU A 63 0.22 22.91 -3.08
C LEU A 63 -0.11 21.93 -1.96
N LYS A 64 -1.09 22.25 -1.11
CA LYS A 64 -1.57 21.33 -0.07
C LYS A 64 -2.17 20.05 -0.64
N ASP A 65 -2.99 20.17 -1.68
CA ASP A 65 -3.61 19.01 -2.33
C ASP A 65 -2.56 18.13 -3.00
N VAL A 66 -1.55 18.73 -3.64
CA VAL A 66 -0.42 17.99 -4.22
C VAL A 66 0.37 17.25 -3.15
N GLU A 67 0.71 17.91 -2.04
CA GLU A 67 1.45 17.30 -0.93
C GLU A 67 0.65 16.13 -0.30
N ALA A 68 -0.65 16.34 -0.08
CA ALA A 68 -1.55 15.32 0.44
C ALA A 68 -1.66 14.11 -0.51
N ASN A 69 -1.80 14.36 -1.81
CA ASN A 69 -1.84 13.30 -2.81
C ASN A 69 -0.51 12.55 -2.92
N LEU A 70 0.62 13.25 -2.83
CA LEU A 70 1.95 12.64 -2.83
C LEU A 70 2.12 11.75 -1.60
N THR A 71 1.75 12.23 -0.42
CA THR A 71 1.79 11.46 0.83
C THR A 71 0.96 10.19 0.72
N ARG A 72 -0.29 10.29 0.24
CA ARG A 72 -1.17 9.13 0.04
C ARG A 72 -0.60 8.14 -0.98
N TYR A 73 0.03 8.64 -2.05
CA TYR A 73 0.67 7.81 -3.05
C TYR A 73 1.87 7.05 -2.47
N GLU A 74 2.74 7.73 -1.72
CA GLU A 74 3.88 7.11 -1.05
C GLU A 74 3.47 6.07 -0.01
N GLU A 75 2.44 6.38 0.79
CA GLU A 75 1.86 5.45 1.75
C GLU A 75 1.27 4.22 1.06
N GLY A 76 0.52 4.41 -0.02
CA GLY A 76 -0.02 3.31 -0.83
C GLY A 76 1.09 2.43 -1.41
N LEU A 77 2.16 3.05 -1.92
CA LEU A 77 3.31 2.32 -2.46
C LEU A 77 4.06 1.53 -1.37
N ARG A 78 4.25 2.12 -0.18
CA ARG A 78 4.85 1.41 0.97
C ARG A 78 3.97 0.25 1.41
N ALA A 79 2.67 0.45 1.55
CA ALA A 79 1.73 -0.59 1.92
C ALA A 79 1.71 -1.74 0.91
N ALA A 80 1.67 -1.44 -0.39
CA ALA A 80 1.71 -2.45 -1.45
C ALA A 80 3.02 -3.26 -1.43
N ARG A 81 4.16 -2.61 -1.17
CA ARG A 81 5.46 -3.31 -1.03
C ARG A 81 5.46 -4.23 0.18
N THR A 82 5.04 -3.73 1.34
CA THR A 82 4.97 -4.53 2.57
C THR A 82 4.06 -5.73 2.39
N GLU A 83 2.89 -5.54 1.78
CA GLU A 83 1.95 -6.62 1.51
C GLU A 83 2.53 -7.64 0.51
N GLY A 84 3.20 -7.17 -0.55
CA GLY A 84 3.90 -8.05 -1.48
C GLY A 84 4.98 -8.89 -0.81
N TYR A 85 5.78 -8.30 0.07
CA TYR A 85 6.78 -9.05 0.86
C TYR A 85 6.13 -10.04 1.83
N ARG A 86 5.01 -9.65 2.46
CA ARG A 86 4.26 -10.52 3.36
C ARG A 86 3.72 -11.75 2.62
N MET A 87 3.13 -11.56 1.45
CA MET A 87 2.65 -12.65 0.60
C MET A 87 3.78 -13.57 0.14
N LEU A 88 4.90 -12.99 -0.30
CA LEU A 88 6.06 -13.77 -0.72
C LEU A 88 6.63 -14.62 0.42
N GLU A 89 6.72 -14.07 1.62
CA GLU A 89 7.22 -14.80 2.79
C GLU A 89 6.25 -15.90 3.22
N GLN A 90 4.93 -15.66 3.14
CA GLN A 90 3.91 -16.67 3.40
C GLN A 90 4.02 -17.85 2.43
N GLU A 91 4.03 -17.58 1.12
CA GLU A 91 4.19 -18.60 0.08
C GLU A 91 5.51 -19.39 0.26
N ARG A 92 6.59 -18.69 0.61
CA ARG A 92 7.88 -19.32 0.87
C ARG A 92 7.84 -20.22 2.10
N ALA A 93 7.22 -19.78 3.19
CA ALA A 93 7.07 -20.56 4.41
C ALA A 93 6.20 -21.80 4.17
N GLU A 94 5.08 -21.65 3.46
CA GLU A 94 4.19 -22.75 3.09
C GLU A 94 4.91 -23.77 2.19
N ALA A 95 5.66 -23.31 1.18
CA ALA A 95 6.46 -24.18 0.32
C ALA A 95 7.55 -24.95 1.10
N LEU A 96 8.22 -24.28 2.04
CA LEU A 96 9.21 -24.93 2.91
C LEU A 96 8.58 -25.98 3.83
N GLN A 97 7.43 -25.67 4.41
CA GLN A 97 6.70 -26.60 5.27
C GLN A 97 6.18 -27.80 4.48
N ALA A 98 5.58 -27.57 3.30
CA ALA A 98 5.14 -28.63 2.40
C ALA A 98 6.29 -29.55 1.99
N ARG A 99 7.44 -28.96 1.62
CA ARG A 99 8.66 -29.72 1.30
C ARG A 99 9.13 -30.55 2.49
N GLN A 100 9.15 -29.98 3.70
CA GLN A 100 9.59 -30.70 4.89
C GLN A 100 8.63 -31.85 5.23
N ASN A 101 7.32 -31.64 5.10
CA ASN A 101 6.31 -32.68 5.29
C ASN A 101 6.49 -33.83 4.29
N LEU A 102 6.68 -33.51 3.01
CA LEU A 102 6.96 -34.50 1.96
C LEU A 102 8.22 -35.30 2.26
N LEU A 103 9.31 -34.64 2.65
CA LEU A 103 10.56 -35.32 2.99
C LEU A 103 10.40 -36.24 4.20
N THR A 104 9.67 -35.80 5.23
CA THR A 104 9.38 -36.62 6.42
C THR A 104 8.55 -37.84 6.06
N GLN A 105 7.51 -37.66 5.23
CA GLN A 105 6.66 -38.75 4.76
C GLN A 105 7.46 -39.77 3.95
N VAL A 106 8.24 -39.33 2.97
CA VAL A 106 9.08 -40.22 2.15
C VAL A 106 10.11 -40.97 2.99
N ARG A 107 10.70 -40.33 4.01
CA ARG A 107 11.61 -41.00 4.95
C ARG A 107 10.89 -42.07 5.76
N ALA A 108 9.71 -41.78 6.28
CA ALA A 108 8.91 -42.75 7.03
C ALA A 108 8.50 -43.95 6.16
N GLU A 109 8.07 -43.70 4.91
CA GLU A 109 7.74 -44.74 3.94
C GLU A 109 8.98 -45.60 3.60
N ALA A 110 10.15 -44.97 3.41
CA ALA A 110 11.40 -45.68 3.16
C ALA A 110 11.83 -46.54 4.36
N GLU A 111 11.72 -46.02 5.58
CA GLU A 111 12.00 -46.78 6.81
C GLU A 111 11.07 -47.97 6.97
N GLN A 112 9.77 -47.80 6.71
CA GLN A 112 8.79 -48.89 6.72
C GLN A 112 9.10 -49.95 5.67
N LEU A 113 9.47 -49.53 4.45
CA LEU A 113 9.86 -50.44 3.38
C LEU A 113 11.10 -51.25 3.78
N ILE A 114 12.14 -50.59 4.29
CA ILE A 114 13.37 -51.25 4.76
C ILE A 114 13.06 -52.25 5.88
N ALA A 115 12.22 -51.89 6.85
CA ALA A 115 11.82 -52.77 7.94
C ALA A 115 11.07 -54.01 7.43
N LYS A 116 10.13 -53.81 6.48
CA LYS A 116 9.37 -54.89 5.86
C LYS A 116 10.28 -55.85 5.09
N GLU A 117 11.17 -55.32 4.24
CA GLU A 117 12.10 -56.14 3.46
C GLU A 117 13.09 -56.89 4.36
N ARG A 118 13.60 -56.25 5.43
CA ARG A 118 14.42 -56.96 6.44
C ARG A 118 13.68 -58.12 7.09
N SER A 119 12.42 -57.91 7.45
CA SER A 119 11.61 -58.99 8.03
C SER A 119 11.38 -60.12 7.01
N ALA A 120 11.11 -59.78 5.75
CA ALA A 120 10.93 -60.78 4.69
C ALA A 120 12.21 -61.60 4.46
N ILE A 121 13.38 -60.96 4.41
CA ILE A 121 14.69 -61.62 4.29
C ILE A 121 14.94 -62.55 5.48
N SER A 122 14.61 -62.14 6.71
CA SER A 122 14.76 -62.98 7.90
C SER A 122 13.93 -64.26 7.78
N THR A 123 12.65 -64.13 7.41
CA THR A 123 11.75 -65.28 7.21
C THR A 123 12.22 -66.19 6.07
N GLN A 124 12.66 -65.63 4.94
CA GLN A 124 13.22 -66.41 3.84
C GLN A 124 14.49 -67.16 4.25
N THR A 125 15.34 -66.54 5.06
CA THR A 125 16.57 -67.17 5.57
C THR A 125 16.24 -68.34 6.49
N GLU A 126 15.26 -68.20 7.39
CA GLU A 126 14.79 -69.28 8.26
C GLU A 126 14.19 -70.43 7.46
N GLN A 127 13.35 -70.15 6.45
CA GLN A 127 12.78 -71.15 5.55
C GLN A 127 13.85 -71.88 4.74
N ALA A 128 14.83 -71.16 4.19
CA ALA A 128 15.94 -71.74 3.46
C ALA A 128 16.79 -72.64 4.38
N ARG A 129 17.05 -72.21 5.61
CA ARG A 129 17.79 -73.01 6.61
C ARG A 129 17.08 -74.30 6.97
N ALA A 130 15.76 -74.25 7.17
CA ALA A 130 14.95 -75.44 7.45
C ALA A 130 14.97 -76.43 6.27
N THR A 131 14.82 -75.93 5.04
CA THR A 131 14.90 -76.73 3.81
C THR A 131 16.27 -77.40 3.67
N LEU A 132 17.35 -76.64 3.84
CA LEU A 132 18.72 -77.17 3.77
C LEU A 132 18.98 -78.24 4.83
N GLN A 133 18.42 -78.11 6.03
CA GLN A 133 18.58 -79.09 7.09
C GLN A 133 17.85 -80.40 6.77
N HIS A 134 16.65 -80.32 6.19
CA HIS A 134 15.92 -81.48 5.70
C HIS A 134 16.64 -82.17 4.52
N ASP A 135 17.14 -81.39 3.56
CA ASP A 135 17.92 -81.91 2.44
C ASP A 135 19.23 -82.56 2.89
N ALA A 136 19.92 -81.98 3.88
CA ALA A 136 21.12 -82.57 4.45
C ALA A 136 20.84 -83.93 5.10
N GLN A 137 19.72 -84.07 5.83
CA GLN A 137 19.30 -85.35 6.40
C GLN A 137 19.00 -86.39 5.31
N ARG A 138 18.28 -86.00 4.25
CA ARG A 138 17.97 -86.87 3.12
C ARG A 138 19.24 -87.34 2.39
N ILE A 139 20.15 -86.42 2.09
CA ILE A 139 21.44 -86.73 1.43
C ILE A 139 22.29 -87.64 2.33
N ALA A 140 22.34 -87.39 3.63
CA ALA A 140 23.07 -88.26 4.56
C ALA A 140 22.50 -89.69 4.57
N ALA A 141 21.18 -89.84 4.57
CA ALA A 141 20.53 -91.15 4.48
C ALA A 141 20.83 -91.88 3.16
N GLU A 142 20.79 -91.16 2.02
CA GLU A 142 21.17 -91.70 0.71
C GLU A 142 22.62 -92.18 0.68
N ILE A 143 23.57 -91.39 1.21
CA ILE A 143 24.98 -91.76 1.31
C ILE A 143 25.15 -93.01 2.20
N SER A 144 24.50 -93.05 3.37
CA SER A 144 24.57 -94.20 4.28
C SER A 144 24.02 -95.48 3.64
N ALA A 145 22.91 -95.40 2.90
CA ALA A 145 22.34 -96.52 2.18
C ALA A 145 23.27 -97.05 1.07
N GLN A 146 23.93 -96.14 0.34
CA GLN A 146 24.88 -96.50 -0.72
C GLN A 146 26.14 -97.17 -0.17
N ILE A 147 26.65 -96.72 0.98
CA ILE A 147 27.83 -97.29 1.64
C ILE A 147 27.51 -98.67 2.25
N LEU A 148 26.34 -98.84 2.86
CA LEU A 148 25.96 -100.11 3.52
C LEU A 148 25.48 -101.21 2.56
N HIS A 149 25.28 -100.94 1.26
CA HIS A 149 24.75 -101.89 0.25
C HIS A 149 23.45 -102.61 0.68
N ARG A 150 22.70 -102.07 1.64
CA ARG A 150 21.44 -102.61 2.14
C ARG A 150 20.59 -101.47 2.69
N SER A 151 19.36 -101.38 2.21
CA SER A 151 18.38 -100.35 2.57
C SER A 151 18.14 -100.33 4.07
N VAL A 152 18.56 -99.27 4.75
CA VAL A 152 18.17 -99.00 6.14
C VAL A 152 17.00 -98.02 6.08
N GLY A 153 15.80 -98.54 6.31
CA GLY A 153 14.60 -97.77 6.55
C GLY A 153 14.14 -97.98 7.98
N ALA A 154 13.93 -96.87 8.69
CA ALA A 154 12.89 -96.59 9.67
C ALA A 154 13.19 -95.19 10.25
#